data_AF-A0A1I1JIY4-F1
#
_entry.id   AF-A0A1I1JIY4-F1
#
_cell.length_a   1.000
_cell.length_b   1.000
_cell.length_c   1.000
_cell.angle_alpha   90.00
_cell.angle_beta   90.00
_cell.angle_gamma   90.00
#
_symmetry.space_group_name_H-M   'P 1'
#
loop_
_entity.id
_entity.type
_entity.pdbx_description
1 polymer ?
#
loop_
_entity_poly.entity_id
_entity_poly.type
_entity_poly.pdbx_seq_one_letter_code
_entity_poly.pdbx_strand_id
1 'polypeptide(L)'
;MKKILLPQRAKITPKEVLEEINKFGYINKSPYSSTYYNVPGITWDYKPEGSLRISDHWNFVTHGSKHCLLAHTEEVIQSNWILAKYIDGKYHILKEFGINVPGYRFIEVNKNELELLKDLYNKNGIVSSKEWYKKYHERPKLVKESHTKNKKVLLKNISDERLKKFKEENKDVKKVVFIEEKYMNIIQTALTLYEKSSEFDEFCKTEQGINKLINIYKAYEFKDNECESFEEIFILVLDNGMAIKSVSIMGEYYNSYAAR
;
A
#
# COMPACT_ATOMS: atom_id res chain seq x y z
N MET A 1 -3.36 12.52 -13.60
CA MET A 1 -2.97 11.78 -12.39
C MET A 1 -3.56 10.39 -12.45
N LYS A 2 -2.71 9.37 -12.28
CA LYS A 2 -3.08 7.96 -12.42
C LYS A 2 -3.59 7.37 -11.11
N LYS A 3 -2.81 7.50 -10.04
CA LYS A 3 -3.14 6.99 -8.69
C LYS A 3 -2.37 7.71 -7.59
N ILE A 4 -2.85 7.59 -6.36
CA ILE A 4 -2.11 7.93 -5.15
C ILE A 4 -1.91 6.64 -4.33
N LEU A 5 -0.68 6.40 -3.89
CA LEU A 5 -0.33 5.34 -2.96
C LEU A 5 -0.43 5.90 -1.54
N LEU A 6 -1.37 5.34 -0.77
CA LEU A 6 -1.65 5.76 0.61
C LEU A 6 -0.92 4.84 1.58
N PRO A 7 -0.11 5.36 2.52
CA PRO A 7 0.58 4.52 3.48
C PRO A 7 -0.41 3.91 4.46
N GLN A 8 -0.21 2.63 4.79
CA GLN A 8 -0.94 1.90 5.83
C GLN A 8 0.06 1.18 6.71
N ARG A 9 -0.02 1.40 8.02
CA ARG A 9 0.84 0.68 8.98
C ARG A 9 0.72 -0.83 8.76
N ALA A 10 1.87 -1.45 8.55
CA ALA A 10 2.00 -2.87 8.28
C ALA A 10 3.32 -3.41 8.83
N LYS A 11 3.49 -4.72 8.78
CA LYS A 11 4.81 -5.35 8.87
C LYS A 11 5.32 -5.55 7.44
N ILE A 12 6.53 -5.08 7.17
CA ILE A 12 7.15 -5.07 5.85
C ILE A 12 8.44 -5.86 5.83
N THR A 13 8.94 -6.09 4.62
CA THR A 13 10.21 -6.78 4.36
C THR A 13 11.38 -6.03 5.02
N PRO A 14 12.24 -6.70 5.81
CA PRO A 14 13.43 -6.08 6.37
C PRO A 14 14.34 -5.49 5.29
N LYS A 15 15.07 -4.41 5.63
CA LYS A 15 15.91 -3.71 4.66
C LYS A 15 17.03 -4.61 4.13
N GLU A 16 17.60 -5.40 5.03
CA GLU A 16 18.69 -6.35 4.75
C GLU A 16 18.26 -7.43 3.75
N VAL A 17 16.98 -7.81 3.74
CA VAL A 17 16.42 -8.76 2.77
C VAL A 17 16.40 -8.12 1.38
N LEU A 18 15.95 -6.86 1.27
CA LEU A 18 15.92 -6.13 0.00
C LEU A 18 17.34 -5.90 -0.55
N GLU A 19 18.28 -5.55 0.34
CA GLU A 19 19.70 -5.41 0.00
C GLU A 19 20.29 -6.73 -0.51
N GLU A 20 19.89 -7.88 0.06
CA GLU A 20 20.35 -9.19 -0.41
C GLU A 20 19.75 -9.57 -1.77
N ILE A 21 18.45 -9.33 -1.98
CA ILE A 21 17.77 -9.57 -3.27
C ILE A 21 18.45 -8.78 -4.39
N ASN A 22 18.84 -7.53 -4.12
CA ASN A 22 19.51 -6.67 -5.10
C ASN A 22 20.91 -7.16 -5.51
N LYS A 23 21.51 -8.12 -4.80
CA LYS A 23 22.77 -8.76 -5.20
C LYS A 23 22.56 -9.87 -6.24
N PHE A 24 21.32 -10.30 -6.49
CA PHE A 24 21.06 -11.34 -7.47
C PHE A 24 21.28 -10.80 -8.87
N GLY A 25 22.08 -11.51 -9.69
CA GLY A 25 22.26 -11.18 -11.10
C GLY A 25 20.99 -11.33 -11.94
N TYR A 26 20.00 -12.08 -11.44
CA TYR A 26 18.67 -12.22 -12.02
C TYR A 26 17.64 -12.33 -10.89
N ILE A 27 16.50 -11.64 -10.98
CA ILE A 27 15.46 -11.68 -9.95
C ILE A 27 14.19 -12.30 -10.52
N ASN A 28 13.87 -13.51 -10.08
CA ASN A 28 12.57 -14.15 -10.34
C ASN A 28 11.68 -14.00 -9.11
N LYS A 29 10.68 -13.12 -9.17
CA LYS A 29 9.71 -12.94 -8.09
C LYS A 29 8.50 -13.86 -8.30
N SER A 30 8.13 -14.60 -7.26
CA SER A 30 6.88 -15.37 -7.24
C SER A 30 5.67 -14.44 -7.47
N PRO A 31 4.73 -14.77 -8.38
CA PRO A 31 3.52 -13.98 -8.56
C PRO A 31 2.55 -14.12 -7.37
N TYR A 32 2.73 -15.13 -6.53
CA TYR A 32 1.82 -15.46 -5.44
C TYR A 32 2.32 -15.02 -4.06
N SER A 33 3.57 -14.59 -3.94
CA SER A 33 4.20 -14.31 -2.65
C SER A 33 5.40 -13.37 -2.77
N SER A 34 5.85 -12.83 -1.64
CA SER A 34 7.12 -12.11 -1.55
C SER A 34 8.30 -13.10 -1.48
N THR A 35 8.42 -13.96 -2.49
CA THR A 35 9.53 -14.92 -2.63
C THR A 35 10.35 -14.59 -3.86
N TYR A 36 11.67 -14.68 -3.73
CA TYR A 36 12.61 -14.29 -4.78
C TYR A 36 13.63 -15.40 -5.03
N TYR A 37 13.96 -15.62 -6.29
CA TYR A 37 15.00 -16.56 -6.72
C TYR A 37 16.04 -15.85 -7.59
N ASN A 38 17.27 -16.34 -7.55
CA ASN A 38 18.38 -15.75 -8.33
C ASN A 38 18.51 -16.28 -9.77
N VAL A 39 17.55 -17.10 -10.23
CA VAL A 39 17.61 -17.81 -11.53
C VAL A 39 16.26 -17.79 -12.25
N PRO A 40 16.26 -17.85 -13.60
CA PRO A 40 15.04 -18.06 -14.37
C PRO A 40 14.52 -19.50 -14.25
N GLY A 41 13.35 -19.77 -14.81
CA GLY A 41 12.84 -21.13 -14.99
C GLY A 41 12.37 -21.84 -13.70
N ILE A 42 12.15 -21.10 -12.62
CA ILE A 42 11.52 -21.65 -11.41
C ILE A 42 10.05 -21.95 -11.72
N THR A 43 9.64 -23.19 -11.48
CA THR A 43 8.23 -23.60 -11.54
C THR A 43 7.82 -24.20 -10.20
N TRP A 44 6.58 -24.65 -10.08
CA TRP A 44 6.13 -25.37 -8.89
C TRP A 44 6.96 -26.64 -8.66
N ASP A 45 7.15 -27.43 -9.70
CA ASP A 45 7.75 -28.77 -9.63
C ASP A 45 9.26 -28.81 -9.90
N TYR A 46 9.85 -27.70 -10.35
CA TYR A 46 11.27 -27.64 -10.68
C TYR A 46 11.97 -26.47 -10.00
N LYS A 47 13.13 -26.78 -9.38
CA LYS A 47 14.08 -25.83 -8.82
C LYS A 47 15.48 -26.19 -9.36
N PRO A 48 16.18 -25.27 -10.05
CA PRO A 48 17.54 -25.53 -10.49
C PRO A 48 18.46 -25.82 -9.31
N GLU A 49 19.33 -26.82 -9.47
CA GLU A 49 20.39 -27.15 -8.51
C GLU A 49 21.29 -25.93 -8.28
N GLY A 50 21.63 -25.69 -7.01
CA GLY A 50 22.42 -24.53 -6.60
C GLY A 50 21.70 -23.18 -6.62
N SER A 51 20.41 -23.13 -6.98
CA SER A 51 19.63 -21.89 -6.96
C SER A 51 19.44 -21.33 -5.54
N LEU A 52 19.42 -20.01 -5.44
CA LEU A 52 19.14 -19.28 -4.20
C LEU A 52 17.66 -18.91 -4.15
N ARG A 53 17.08 -19.01 -2.96
CA ARG A 53 15.73 -18.57 -2.64
C ARG A 53 15.74 -17.72 -1.38
N ILE A 54 15.09 -16.56 -1.45
CA ILE A 54 14.78 -15.71 -0.29
C ILE A 54 13.27 -15.72 -0.08
N SER A 55 12.83 -16.13 1.12
CA SER A 55 11.41 -16.24 1.46
C SER A 55 11.17 -16.13 2.96
N ASP A 56 9.99 -15.65 3.35
CA ASP A 56 9.52 -15.63 4.75
C ASP A 56 8.72 -16.88 5.16
N HIS A 57 8.62 -17.86 4.27
CA HIS A 57 7.87 -19.09 4.49
C HIS A 57 8.54 -20.31 3.84
N TRP A 58 8.59 -21.39 4.62
CA TRP A 58 9.28 -22.64 4.29
C TRP A 58 8.51 -23.82 4.83
N ASN A 59 8.76 -25.01 4.26
CA ASN A 59 8.17 -26.27 4.73
C ASN A 59 6.64 -26.30 4.75
N PHE A 60 5.96 -25.45 3.98
CA PHE A 60 4.51 -25.29 4.03
C PHE A 60 3.80 -26.43 3.27
N VAL A 61 2.59 -26.75 3.70
CA VAL A 61 1.76 -27.80 3.07
C VAL A 61 0.73 -27.14 2.16
N THR A 62 0.67 -27.59 0.91
CA THR A 62 -0.42 -27.26 -0.01
C THR A 62 -0.69 -28.43 -0.95
N HIS A 63 -1.94 -28.60 -1.36
CA HIS A 63 -2.41 -29.74 -2.15
C HIS A 63 -1.97 -31.10 -1.55
N GLY A 64 -1.99 -31.21 -0.22
CA GLY A 64 -1.61 -32.43 0.51
C GLY A 64 -0.11 -32.76 0.50
N SER A 65 0.73 -31.94 -0.13
CA SER A 65 2.18 -32.13 -0.22
C SER A 65 2.95 -31.00 0.45
N LYS A 66 4.13 -31.32 0.99
CA LYS A 66 5.01 -30.35 1.64
C LYS A 66 6.00 -29.77 0.65
N HIS A 67 6.16 -28.45 0.64
CA HIS A 67 6.93 -27.72 -0.36
C HIS A 67 8.09 -26.95 0.27
N CYS A 68 9.10 -26.67 -0.56
CA CYS A 68 10.26 -25.87 -0.20
C CYS A 68 10.95 -26.37 1.08
N LEU A 69 11.34 -27.65 1.04
CA LEU A 69 11.87 -28.38 2.18
C LEU A 69 13.22 -27.84 2.62
N LEU A 70 13.36 -27.45 3.89
CA LEU A 70 14.65 -27.14 4.50
C LEU A 70 15.37 -28.44 4.91
N ALA A 71 16.69 -28.46 4.75
CA ALA A 71 17.50 -29.64 5.08
C ALA A 71 17.57 -29.95 6.58
N HIS A 72 17.46 -28.93 7.43
CA HIS A 72 17.75 -29.03 8.87
C HIS A 72 16.50 -29.00 9.77
N THR A 73 15.31 -28.85 9.21
CA THR A 73 14.08 -28.82 9.99
C THR A 73 12.88 -29.22 9.14
N GLU A 74 11.92 -29.86 9.78
CA GLU A 74 10.61 -30.15 9.22
C GLU A 74 9.53 -29.16 9.68
N GLU A 75 9.85 -28.23 10.56
CA GLU A 75 8.87 -27.26 11.07
C GLU A 75 8.41 -26.32 9.96
N VAL A 76 7.11 -26.01 9.95
CA VAL A 76 6.55 -24.99 9.08
C VAL A 76 7.03 -23.63 9.57
N ILE A 77 7.77 -22.92 8.73
CA ILE A 77 8.22 -21.56 9.04
C ILE A 77 7.29 -20.59 8.34
N GLN A 78 6.77 -19.62 9.09
CA GLN A 78 6.00 -18.48 8.57
C GLN A 78 6.50 -17.20 9.21
N SER A 79 6.57 -16.13 8.41
CA SER A 79 7.01 -14.80 8.84
C SER A 79 8.47 -14.72 9.33
N ASN A 80 9.36 -15.62 8.90
CA ASN A 80 10.81 -15.51 9.17
C ASN A 80 11.58 -15.59 7.85
N TRP A 81 12.26 -14.50 7.50
CA TRP A 81 12.98 -14.35 6.25
C TRP A 81 14.29 -15.12 6.27
N ILE A 82 14.48 -15.97 5.28
CA ILE A 82 15.66 -16.83 5.16
C ILE A 82 16.15 -16.80 3.72
N LEU A 83 17.47 -16.73 3.53
CA LEU A 83 18.16 -17.06 2.29
C LEU A 83 18.65 -18.51 2.38
N ALA A 84 18.28 -19.34 1.41
CA ALA A 84 18.74 -20.72 1.34
C ALA A 84 19.14 -21.10 -0.10
N LYS A 85 20.03 -22.09 -0.21
CA LYS A 85 20.49 -22.67 -1.47
C LYS A 85 19.87 -24.05 -1.68
N TYR A 86 19.35 -24.32 -2.87
CA TYR A 86 18.83 -25.63 -3.24
C TYR A 86 19.98 -26.60 -3.53
N ILE A 87 20.06 -27.70 -2.79
CA ILE A 87 21.06 -28.76 -2.92
C ILE A 87 20.38 -30.11 -2.71
N ASP A 88 20.55 -31.05 -3.64
CA ASP A 88 20.10 -32.44 -3.54
C ASP A 88 18.63 -32.59 -3.08
N GLY A 89 17.74 -31.78 -3.66
CA GLY A 89 16.32 -31.86 -3.39
C GLY A 89 15.82 -31.00 -2.22
N LYS A 90 16.70 -30.38 -1.43
CA LYS A 90 16.35 -29.58 -0.24
C LYS A 90 17.05 -28.22 -0.23
N TYR A 91 16.55 -27.31 0.59
CA TYR A 91 17.12 -25.99 0.81
C TYR A 91 18.00 -25.95 2.05
N HIS A 92 19.25 -25.52 1.90
CA HIS A 92 20.22 -25.33 2.95
C HIS A 92 20.32 -23.85 3.32
N ILE A 93 20.06 -23.53 4.58
CA ILE A 93 20.05 -22.15 5.08
C ILE A 93 21.46 -21.55 4.95
N LEU A 94 21.54 -20.37 4.34
CA LEU A 94 22.77 -19.59 4.27
C LEU A 94 22.73 -18.40 5.23
N LYS A 95 21.55 -17.79 5.40
CA LYS A 95 21.37 -16.60 6.25
C LYS A 95 19.92 -16.48 6.70
N GLU A 96 19.73 -16.09 7.95
CA GLU A 96 18.43 -15.69 8.50
C GLU A 96 18.40 -14.18 8.71
N PHE A 97 17.30 -13.54 8.33
CA PHE A 97 17.09 -12.09 8.46
C PHE A 97 16.08 -11.74 9.55
N GLY A 98 15.38 -12.73 10.11
CA GLY A 98 14.36 -12.51 11.13
C GLY A 98 12.98 -12.19 10.55
N ILE A 99 12.12 -11.68 11.42
CA ILE A 99 10.72 -11.41 11.11
C ILE A 99 10.53 -10.09 10.35
N ASN A 100 9.35 -9.92 9.73
CA ASN A 100 8.95 -8.63 9.17
C ASN A 100 9.00 -7.51 10.23
N VAL A 101 9.44 -6.32 9.80
CA VAL A 101 9.64 -5.14 10.66
C VAL A 101 8.51 -4.12 10.51
N PRO A 102 8.26 -3.24 11.48
CA PRO A 102 7.26 -2.18 11.34
C PRO A 102 7.56 -1.25 10.15
N GLY A 103 6.52 -0.89 9.40
CA GLY A 103 6.59 0.05 8.30
C GLY A 103 5.22 0.30 7.69
N TYR A 104 5.18 0.55 6.39
CA TYR A 104 3.97 0.91 5.66
C TYR A 104 3.84 0.12 4.37
N ARG A 105 2.64 -0.40 4.12
CA ARG A 105 2.21 -0.90 2.81
C ARG A 105 1.32 0.12 2.13
N PHE A 106 1.38 0.17 0.81
CA PHE A 106 0.54 1.10 0.07
C PHE A 106 -0.82 0.51 -0.28
N ILE A 107 -1.87 1.32 -0.07
CA ILE A 107 -3.16 1.13 -0.73
C ILE A 107 -3.20 2.07 -1.92
N GLU A 108 -3.43 1.52 -3.10
CA GLU A 108 -3.63 2.31 -4.30
C GLU A 108 -5.05 2.85 -4.35
N VAL A 109 -5.17 4.16 -4.56
CA VAL A 109 -6.43 4.87 -4.75
C VAL A 109 -6.35 5.66 -6.06
N ASN A 110 -7.23 5.32 -7.00
CA ASN A 110 -7.27 6.00 -8.30
C ASN A 110 -8.15 7.27 -8.26
N LYS A 111 -8.21 7.98 -9.38
CA LYS A 111 -9.02 9.19 -9.54
C LYS A 111 -10.50 9.00 -9.16
N ASN A 112 -11.14 7.93 -9.62
CA ASN A 112 -12.54 7.67 -9.33
C ASN A 112 -12.76 7.43 -7.83
N GLU A 113 -11.91 6.63 -7.21
CA GLU A 113 -11.97 6.40 -5.76
C GLU A 113 -11.73 7.70 -4.96
N LEU A 114 -10.85 8.59 -5.41
CA LEU A 114 -10.63 9.90 -4.78
C LEU A 114 -11.84 10.82 -4.89
N GLU A 115 -12.54 10.84 -6.03
CA GLU A 115 -13.78 11.63 -6.18
C GLU A 115 -14.89 11.14 -5.24
N LEU A 116 -15.03 9.81 -5.11
CA LEU A 116 -15.94 9.23 -4.13
C LEU A 116 -15.54 9.62 -2.70
N LEU A 117 -14.26 9.48 -2.35
CA LEU A 117 -13.77 9.89 -1.04
C LEU A 117 -13.98 11.38 -0.79
N LYS A 118 -13.83 12.24 -1.80
CA LYS A 118 -14.07 13.68 -1.73
C LYS A 118 -15.54 14.00 -1.41
N ASP A 119 -16.50 13.42 -2.13
CA ASP A 119 -17.93 13.65 -1.87
C ASP A 119 -18.32 13.16 -0.46
N LEU A 120 -17.81 12.00 -0.04
CA LEU A 120 -18.07 11.48 1.30
C LEU A 120 -17.43 12.36 2.38
N TYR A 121 -16.18 12.78 2.20
CA TYR A 121 -15.44 13.63 3.13
C TYR A 121 -16.15 14.99 3.31
N ASN A 122 -16.61 15.60 2.22
CA ASN A 122 -17.37 16.85 2.24
C ASN A 122 -18.72 16.74 2.96
N LYS A 123 -19.26 15.52 3.08
CA LYS A 123 -20.45 15.19 3.88
C LYS A 123 -20.06 14.74 5.30
N ASN A 124 -18.99 15.30 5.86
CA ASN A 124 -18.42 14.92 7.15
C ASN A 124 -18.03 13.44 7.27
N GLY A 125 -17.78 12.76 6.15
CA GLY A 125 -17.30 11.37 6.15
C GLY A 125 -18.33 10.33 6.61
N ILE A 126 -19.63 10.66 6.68
CA ILE A 126 -20.69 9.73 7.05
C ILE A 126 -22.01 10.08 6.35
N VAL A 127 -22.63 9.09 5.71
CA VAL A 127 -23.87 9.27 4.93
C VAL A 127 -24.79 8.06 5.07
N SER A 128 -26.05 8.23 4.67
CA SER A 128 -26.97 7.10 4.47
C SER A 128 -26.45 6.16 3.39
N SER A 129 -26.38 4.86 3.70
CA SER A 129 -26.01 3.82 2.72
C SER A 129 -26.95 3.83 1.51
N LYS A 130 -28.26 4.01 1.74
CA LYS A 130 -29.26 4.06 0.66
C LYS A 130 -28.98 5.21 -0.32
N GLU A 131 -28.65 6.39 0.19
CA GLU A 131 -28.36 7.56 -0.64
C GLU A 131 -27.05 7.41 -1.38
N TRP A 132 -26.04 6.85 -0.72
CA TRP A 132 -24.75 6.56 -1.31
C TRP A 132 -24.87 5.64 -2.52
N TYR A 133 -25.51 4.48 -2.35
CA TYR A 133 -25.67 3.50 -3.43
C TYR A 133 -26.63 3.97 -4.52
N LYS A 134 -27.60 4.85 -4.22
CA LYS A 134 -28.42 5.51 -5.25
C LYS A 134 -27.58 6.37 -6.20
N LYS A 135 -26.52 7.02 -5.69
CA LYS A 135 -25.66 7.92 -6.47
C LYS A 135 -24.51 7.19 -7.15
N TYR A 136 -23.80 6.33 -6.43
CA TYR A 136 -22.49 5.82 -6.88
C TYR A 136 -22.45 4.32 -7.19
N HIS A 137 -23.42 3.54 -6.70
CA HIS A 137 -23.51 2.08 -6.92
C HIS A 137 -22.32 1.25 -6.38
N GLU A 138 -21.23 1.90 -5.95
CA GLU A 138 -20.04 1.29 -5.37
C GLU A 138 -19.56 2.02 -4.10
N ARG A 139 -18.63 1.42 -3.36
CA ARG A 139 -18.05 1.98 -2.13
C ARG A 139 -16.52 1.97 -2.21
N PRO A 140 -15.82 3.07 -1.83
CA PRO A 140 -14.36 3.10 -1.82
C PRO A 140 -13.74 2.10 -0.83
N LYS A 141 -12.49 1.66 -1.09
CA LYS A 141 -11.75 0.69 -0.26
C LYS A 141 -11.60 1.11 1.22
N LEU A 142 -11.41 2.40 1.49
CA LEU A 142 -11.17 2.94 2.84
C LEU A 142 -12.43 3.23 3.64
N VAL A 143 -13.60 2.81 3.14
CA VAL A 143 -14.89 3.16 3.70
C VAL A 143 -15.58 1.92 4.24
N LYS A 144 -16.16 2.04 5.43
CA LYS A 144 -16.94 0.98 6.07
C LYS A 144 -18.44 1.23 5.93
N GLU A 145 -19.20 0.18 6.18
CA GLU A 145 -20.65 0.25 6.25
C GLU A 145 -21.13 -0.48 7.51
N SER A 146 -22.11 0.09 8.21
CA SER A 146 -22.68 -0.53 9.40
C SER A 146 -24.11 -0.05 9.66
N HIS A 147 -24.84 -0.79 10.49
CA HIS A 147 -26.16 -0.39 10.96
C HIS A 147 -26.07 0.64 12.08
N THR A 148 -26.95 1.64 12.07
CA THR A 148 -27.02 2.70 13.10
C THR A 148 -27.33 2.18 14.50
N LYS A 149 -27.97 1.01 14.58
CA LYS A 149 -28.23 0.28 15.83
C LYS A 149 -26.95 -0.30 16.46
N ASN A 150 -25.89 -0.56 15.67
CA ASN A 150 -24.66 -1.17 16.16
C ASN A 150 -23.72 -0.11 16.77
N LYS A 151 -24.15 0.48 17.89
CA LYS A 151 -23.47 1.61 18.56
C LYS A 151 -22.00 1.29 18.87
N LYS A 152 -21.69 0.08 19.35
CA LYS A 152 -20.32 -0.35 19.68
C LYS A 152 -19.39 -0.28 18.47
N VAL A 153 -19.85 -0.73 17.30
CA VAL A 153 -19.05 -0.65 16.07
C VAL A 153 -18.89 0.80 15.62
N LEU A 154 -19.93 1.61 15.70
CA LEU A 154 -19.85 3.01 15.26
C LEU A 154 -18.90 3.82 16.14
N LEU A 155 -19.06 3.77 17.47
CA LEU A 155 -18.21 4.50 18.42
C LEU A 155 -16.74 4.03 18.39
N LYS A 156 -16.48 2.78 17.97
CA LYS A 156 -15.10 2.29 17.77
C LYS A 156 -14.42 2.94 16.56
N ASN A 157 -15.18 3.34 15.55
CA ASN A 157 -14.63 3.73 14.24
C ASN A 157 -14.98 5.17 13.83
N ILE A 158 -15.85 5.88 14.55
CA ILE A 158 -16.30 7.24 14.25
C ILE A 158 -16.27 8.01 15.58
N SER A 159 -15.76 9.24 15.57
CA SER A 159 -15.80 10.12 16.74
C SER A 159 -17.24 10.41 17.21
N ASP A 160 -17.39 10.55 18.53
CA ASP A 160 -18.67 10.83 19.18
C ASP A 160 -19.37 12.07 18.61
N GLU A 161 -18.61 13.13 18.37
CA GLU A 161 -19.10 14.39 17.80
C GLU A 161 -19.68 14.18 16.39
N ARG A 162 -18.93 13.54 15.51
CA ARG A 162 -19.32 13.27 14.12
C ARG A 162 -20.56 12.37 14.05
N LEU A 163 -20.63 11.36 14.92
CA LEU A 163 -21.79 10.47 15.01
C LEU A 163 -23.03 11.16 15.58
N LYS A 164 -22.87 12.05 16.57
CA LYS A 164 -23.98 12.85 17.13
C LYS A 164 -24.56 13.79 16.08
N LYS A 165 -23.71 14.59 15.43
CA LYS A 165 -24.13 15.51 14.36
C LYS A 165 -24.90 14.78 13.26
N PHE A 166 -24.38 13.65 12.78
CA PHE A 166 -25.07 12.85 11.76
C PHE A 166 -26.48 12.41 12.21
N LYS A 167 -26.63 11.94 13.45
CA LYS A 167 -27.92 11.44 13.98
C LYS A 167 -28.94 12.54 14.21
N GLU A 168 -28.50 13.75 14.56
CA GLU A 168 -29.37 14.91 14.72
C GLU A 168 -30.04 15.28 13.40
N GLU A 169 -29.27 15.23 12.31
CA GLU A 169 -29.72 15.52 10.94
C GLU A 169 -30.45 14.33 10.27
N ASN A 170 -30.20 13.08 10.71
CA ASN A 170 -30.62 11.86 10.01
C ASN A 170 -31.25 10.78 10.93
N LYS A 171 -32.34 11.13 11.62
CA LYS A 171 -32.97 10.29 12.66
C LYS A 171 -33.44 8.91 12.17
N ASP A 172 -33.89 8.80 10.92
CA ASP A 172 -34.51 7.58 10.37
C ASP A 172 -33.53 6.66 9.62
N VAL A 173 -32.25 7.04 9.52
CA VAL A 173 -31.26 6.25 8.77
C VAL A 173 -30.91 4.96 9.51
N LYS A 174 -31.12 3.82 8.85
CA LYS A 174 -30.87 2.47 9.41
C LYS A 174 -29.45 1.96 9.18
N LYS A 175 -28.78 2.43 8.12
CA LYS A 175 -27.49 1.93 7.67
C LYS A 175 -26.67 3.09 7.09
N VAL A 176 -25.40 3.14 7.45
CA VAL A 176 -24.49 4.24 7.11
C VAL A 176 -23.25 3.71 6.40
N VAL A 177 -22.75 4.53 5.48
CA VAL A 177 -21.44 4.42 4.84
C VAL A 177 -20.57 5.51 5.45
N PHE A 178 -19.38 5.16 5.92
CA PHE A 178 -18.54 6.11 6.66
C PHE A 178 -17.04 5.84 6.51
N ILE A 179 -16.28 6.93 6.56
CA ILE A 179 -14.82 6.93 6.68
C ILE A 179 -14.49 6.67 8.16
N GLU A 180 -13.63 5.68 8.43
CA GLU A 180 -13.15 5.45 9.79
C GLU A 180 -12.29 6.63 10.28
N GLU A 181 -12.38 6.95 11.57
CA GLU A 181 -11.66 8.07 12.19
C GLU A 181 -10.16 8.01 11.93
N LYS A 182 -9.57 6.82 12.03
CA LYS A 182 -8.14 6.56 11.74
C LYS A 182 -7.72 6.91 10.30
N TYR A 183 -8.66 7.06 9.37
CA TYR A 183 -8.40 7.38 7.97
C TYR A 183 -8.74 8.82 7.58
N MET A 184 -9.37 9.60 8.47
CA MET A 184 -9.77 10.98 8.16
C MET A 184 -8.58 11.84 7.72
N ASN A 185 -7.49 11.82 8.49
CA ASN A 185 -6.31 12.64 8.19
C ASN A 185 -5.56 12.14 6.93
N ILE A 186 -5.51 10.82 6.73
CA ILE A 186 -4.90 10.21 5.52
C ILE A 186 -5.68 10.62 4.27
N ILE A 187 -7.02 10.57 4.33
CA ILE A 187 -7.88 10.96 3.21
C ILE A 187 -7.78 12.46 2.96
N GLN A 188 -7.79 13.30 4.00
CA GLN A 188 -7.58 14.74 3.83
C GLN A 188 -6.28 15.04 3.09
N THR A 189 -5.17 14.42 3.51
CA THR A 189 -3.87 14.57 2.85
C THR A 189 -3.92 14.10 1.40
N ALA A 190 -4.55 12.95 1.13
CA ALA A 190 -4.72 12.43 -0.23
C ALA A 190 -5.53 13.38 -1.12
N LEU A 191 -6.60 13.99 -0.59
CA LEU A 191 -7.42 14.97 -1.32
C LEU A 191 -6.64 16.26 -1.60
N THR A 192 -5.81 16.74 -0.67
CA THR A 192 -4.92 17.89 -0.92
C THR A 192 -3.89 17.58 -2.02
N LEU A 193 -3.30 16.38 -2.01
CA LEU A 193 -2.39 15.95 -3.08
C LEU A 193 -3.12 15.82 -4.42
N TYR A 194 -4.36 15.31 -4.39
CA TYR A 194 -5.18 15.20 -5.58
C TYR A 194 -5.50 16.57 -6.20
N GLU A 195 -5.82 17.57 -5.38
CA GLU A 195 -6.05 18.93 -5.88
C GLU A 195 -4.81 19.55 -6.52
N LYS A 196 -3.63 19.31 -5.93
CA LYS A 196 -2.34 19.72 -6.52
C LYS A 196 -1.97 18.94 -7.78
N SER A 197 -2.50 17.72 -7.96
CA SER A 197 -2.08 16.86 -9.06
C SER A 197 -2.36 17.45 -10.44
N SER A 198 -3.40 18.29 -10.58
CA SER A 198 -3.72 18.99 -11.82
C SER A 198 -2.56 19.89 -12.29
N GLU A 199 -1.87 20.58 -11.38
CA GLU A 199 -0.71 21.40 -11.72
C GLU A 199 0.44 20.53 -12.26
N PHE A 200 0.68 19.38 -11.62
CA PHE A 200 1.74 18.46 -12.05
C PHE A 200 1.41 17.76 -13.36
N ASP A 201 0.14 17.47 -13.63
CA ASP A 201 -0.31 16.94 -14.92
C ASP A 201 -0.06 17.96 -16.05
N GLU A 202 -0.21 19.26 -15.80
CA GLU A 202 0.18 20.30 -16.77
C GLU A 202 1.70 20.33 -17.01
N PHE A 203 2.51 20.17 -15.96
CA PHE A 203 3.97 20.07 -16.12
C PHE A 203 4.39 18.86 -16.96
N CYS A 204 3.63 17.76 -16.95
CA CYS A 204 3.92 16.60 -17.78
C CYS A 204 3.79 16.84 -19.29
N LYS A 205 3.15 17.95 -19.72
CA LYS A 205 2.89 18.24 -21.14
C LYS A 205 4.04 18.90 -21.88
N THR A 206 5.08 19.38 -21.16
CA THR A 206 6.19 20.11 -21.76
C THR A 206 7.52 19.63 -21.20
N GLU A 207 8.59 19.72 -21.98
CA GLU A 207 9.95 19.37 -21.55
C GLU A 207 10.40 20.23 -20.35
N GLN A 208 10.10 21.53 -20.38
CA GLN A 208 10.39 22.45 -19.27
C GLN A 208 9.65 22.05 -17.99
N GLY A 209 8.39 21.64 -18.10
CA GLY A 209 7.60 21.16 -16.97
C GLY A 209 8.15 19.84 -16.41
N ILE A 210 8.54 18.89 -17.27
CA ILE A 210 9.19 17.63 -16.84
C ILE A 210 10.49 17.93 -16.10
N ASN A 211 11.32 18.85 -16.61
CA ASN A 211 12.53 19.29 -15.93
C ASN A 211 12.23 19.92 -14.56
N LYS A 212 11.13 20.65 -14.41
CA LYS A 212 10.66 21.17 -13.13
C LYS A 212 10.26 20.04 -12.17
N LEU A 213 9.52 19.04 -12.65
CA LEU A 213 9.13 17.86 -11.86
C LEU A 213 10.35 17.12 -11.31
N ILE A 214 11.36 16.87 -12.15
CA ILE A 214 12.59 16.16 -11.75
C ILE A 214 13.41 17.00 -10.77
N ASN A 215 13.70 18.26 -11.11
CA ASN A 215 14.68 19.05 -10.37
C ASN A 215 14.14 19.64 -9.07
N ILE A 216 12.88 20.08 -9.06
CA ILE A 216 12.25 20.70 -7.90
C ILE A 216 11.54 19.64 -7.06
N TYR A 217 10.60 18.93 -7.65
CA TYR A 217 9.74 17.98 -6.94
C TYR A 217 10.37 16.59 -6.76
N LYS A 218 11.59 16.38 -7.27
CA LYS A 218 12.31 15.11 -7.19
C LYS A 218 11.48 13.95 -7.76
N ALA A 219 10.76 14.22 -8.84
CA ALA A 219 9.98 13.22 -9.54
C ALA A 219 10.91 12.14 -10.13
N TYR A 220 10.45 10.90 -10.11
CA TYR A 220 11.20 9.72 -10.55
C TYR A 220 10.29 8.79 -11.36
N GLU A 221 10.87 7.87 -12.12
CA GLU A 221 10.10 6.84 -12.81
C GLU A 221 9.54 5.83 -11.81
N PHE A 222 8.22 5.66 -11.80
CA PHE A 222 7.55 4.76 -10.88
C PHE A 222 7.74 3.30 -11.27
N LYS A 223 8.13 2.44 -10.32
CA LYS A 223 8.18 1.00 -10.54
C LYS A 223 6.98 0.32 -9.88
N ASP A 224 6.22 -0.46 -10.64
CA ASP A 224 5.00 -1.14 -10.13
C ASP A 224 5.25 -2.13 -8.97
N ASN A 225 6.51 -2.47 -8.67
CA ASN A 225 6.87 -3.28 -7.51
C ASN A 225 7.02 -2.46 -6.20
N GLU A 226 6.90 -1.13 -6.23
CA GLU A 226 6.93 -0.24 -5.07
C GLU A 226 5.64 -0.38 -4.24
N CYS A 227 5.66 -1.30 -3.28
CA CYS A 227 4.50 -1.66 -2.46
C CYS A 227 4.68 -1.46 -0.94
N GLU A 228 5.91 -1.18 -0.49
CA GLU A 228 6.29 -1.03 0.92
C GLU A 228 7.20 0.19 1.13
N SER A 229 7.16 0.77 2.33
CA SER A 229 8.00 1.90 2.76
C SER A 229 8.27 1.86 4.26
N PHE A 230 9.47 2.24 4.69
CA PHE A 230 9.81 2.41 6.11
C PHE A 230 9.24 3.72 6.69
N GLU A 231 8.91 4.67 5.83
CA GLU A 231 8.41 5.99 6.19
C GLU A 231 6.92 6.13 5.83
N GLU A 232 6.20 6.94 6.62
CA GLU A 232 4.81 7.31 6.33
C GLU A 232 4.78 8.36 5.22
N ILE A 233 4.88 7.90 3.97
CA ILE A 233 4.86 8.77 2.79
C ILE A 233 3.69 8.46 1.89
N PHE A 234 3.19 9.47 1.19
CA PHE A 234 2.26 9.29 0.09
C PHE A 234 3.06 9.38 -1.21
N ILE A 235 2.66 8.62 -2.22
CA ILE A 235 3.27 8.68 -3.54
C ILE A 235 2.18 9.03 -4.55
N LEU A 236 2.33 10.18 -5.19
CA LEU A 236 1.49 10.61 -6.29
C LEU A 236 2.07 10.06 -7.59
N VAL A 237 1.31 9.26 -8.33
CA VAL A 237 1.70 8.72 -9.64
C VAL A 237 0.94 9.48 -10.73
N LEU A 238 1.69 10.14 -11.61
CA LEU A 238 1.18 10.97 -12.71
C LEU A 238 0.85 10.11 -13.93
N ASP A 239 0.14 10.69 -14.91
CA ASP A 239 -0.32 9.95 -16.09
C ASP A 239 0.81 9.50 -17.01
N ASN A 240 1.93 10.23 -17.01
CA ASN A 240 3.12 9.87 -17.78
C ASN A 240 4.01 8.81 -17.09
N GLY A 241 3.57 8.23 -15.97
CA GLY A 241 4.32 7.21 -15.22
C GLY A 241 5.36 7.75 -14.24
N MET A 242 5.54 9.06 -14.14
CA MET A 242 6.36 9.64 -13.08
C MET A 242 5.66 9.58 -11.73
N ALA A 243 6.44 9.48 -10.65
CA ALA A 243 5.98 9.53 -9.28
C ALA A 243 6.65 10.65 -8.48
N ILE A 244 5.92 11.19 -7.51
CA ILE A 244 6.38 12.22 -6.57
C ILE A 244 6.03 11.80 -5.15
N LYS A 245 7.00 11.84 -4.24
CA LYS A 245 6.75 11.62 -2.81
C LYS A 245 6.18 12.89 -2.17
N SER A 246 5.19 12.75 -1.29
CA SER A 246 4.51 13.89 -0.66
C SER A 246 5.44 14.84 0.10
N VAL A 247 6.55 14.34 0.63
CA VAL A 247 7.58 15.16 1.30
C VAL A 247 8.12 16.27 0.37
N SER A 248 8.26 15.99 -0.93
CA SER A 248 8.71 16.97 -1.92
C SER A 248 7.64 17.98 -2.33
N ILE A 249 6.36 17.67 -2.07
CA ILE A 249 5.21 18.52 -2.41
C ILE A 249 4.85 19.44 -1.24
N MET A 250 4.90 18.90 -0.02
CA MET A 250 4.49 19.60 1.21
C MET A 250 5.64 20.41 1.84
N GLY A 251 6.90 20.10 1.52
CA GLY A 251 8.07 20.85 1.97
C GLY A 251 8.12 22.31 1.47
N GLU A 252 7.59 22.59 0.29
CA GLU A 252 7.44 23.98 -0.21
C GLU A 252 6.45 24.80 0.62
N TYR A 253 5.42 24.15 1.19
CA TYR A 253 4.36 24.82 1.96
C TYR A 253 4.87 25.41 3.27
N TYR A 254 5.89 24.82 3.89
CA TYR A 254 6.49 25.39 5.11
C TYR A 254 7.51 26.49 4.80
N ASN A 255 8.26 26.38 3.70
CA ASN A 255 9.24 27.38 3.31
C ASN A 255 8.60 28.67 2.74
N SER A 256 7.43 28.59 2.10
CA SER A 256 6.72 29.78 1.58
C SER A 256 6.09 30.65 2.67
N TYR A 257 5.89 30.11 3.89
CA TYR A 257 5.40 30.87 5.04
C TYR A 257 6.53 31.36 5.97
N ALA A 258 7.72 30.74 5.91
CA ALA A 258 8.90 31.22 6.63
C ALA A 258 9.60 32.41 5.93
N ALA A 259 9.21 32.73 4.69
CA ALA A 259 9.74 33.84 3.89
C ALA A 259 8.79 35.06 3.83
N ARG A 260 7.83 35.18 4.76
CA ARG A 260 6.96 36.35 4.91
C ARG A 260 7.14 36.99 6.28
#